data_AF-A0A957RAR2-F1
#
_entry.id   AF-A0A957RAR2-F1
#
_cell.length_a   1.000
_cell.length_b   1.000
_cell.length_c   1.000
_cell.angle_alpha   90.00
_cell.angle_beta   90.00
_cell.angle_gamma   90.00
#
_symmetry.space_group_name_H-M   'P 1'
#
loop_
_entity.id
_entity.type
_entity.pdbx_description
1 polymer ?
#
loop_
_entity_poly.entity_id
_entity_poly.type
_entity_poly.pdbx_seq_one_letter_code
_entity_poly.pdbx_strand_id
1 'polypeptide(L)'
;DHQLARIPRIYTNQQAINALHDAALALGEAAWALLERGGLDLPQLAAQRESLYGGTPLEELAGLTAGERAAVRGRLIEEVRSGRQWHGLVNAPDGLNLRTAPGTDSTVIVTLAHETSLDVLLDAGDWLYVLAGPDDGYVFAAHVLRTVAVSTEPAPGSDDGLDLALPAAEQVVEMADASDAERRLIRTWNSFGGLLKRLSERLGIDPGVALAVLLAESAGEPFAADGRMIIRFEVHIFDGEWQPADPSQFDRHFRYNRESVVQDHAWRPSPDAPWRPFHGNQAAEWEVFTFARSLDETAAMRSISMGAPQVMGFNHLAIDYPSVQAMFAAFQASARAQIEGLFRFVQGRFLLPAIQRGDFLAFAAGYNGPGNAEAYAGIIRSRLASYQAIVATPAAAPPPIIEAADSQEDEMAEAVQNIVVAEPQALPAPAPPVGPGGKPLAEVDPELYDAWRKHVERGFENNNRMFDRTLNAYMYPYWLTVGMYVLLFLVGISAFIVAARLSFEAGKEVYTLIFGGVGVTAFLTFFLTRPLQALEENLQFITWLGMIYNTYWTRLAYMTDQETVQTELEDATNESIKKIKDLLDTHSERSGNRPGLR
;
A
#
# COMPACT_ATOMS: atom_id res chain seq x y z
N ASP A 1 33.16 3.08 22.41
CA ASP A 1 32.37 1.86 22.56
C ASP A 1 31.07 1.94 21.77
N HIS A 2 31.13 1.69 20.45
CA HIS A 2 29.90 1.44 19.69
C HIS A 2 29.45 0.03 20.04
N GLN A 3 28.28 -0.11 20.68
CA GLN A 3 27.68 -1.41 20.94
C GLN A 3 27.17 -1.97 19.62
N LEU A 4 27.93 -2.91 19.06
CA LEU A 4 27.62 -3.53 17.78
C LEU A 4 26.50 -4.57 17.97
N ALA A 5 25.58 -4.64 17.01
CA ALA A 5 24.54 -5.67 17.02
C ALA A 5 25.15 -7.08 16.90
N ARG A 6 24.49 -8.12 17.39
CA ARG A 6 24.95 -9.49 17.08
C ARG A 6 24.65 -9.81 15.62
N ILE A 7 25.61 -10.35 14.87
CA ILE A 7 25.33 -10.76 13.48
C ILE A 7 24.57 -12.10 13.55
N PRO A 8 23.40 -12.23 12.89
CA PRO A 8 22.74 -13.51 12.77
C PRO A 8 23.65 -14.57 12.12
N ARG A 9 23.52 -15.83 12.51
CA ARG A 9 24.31 -16.95 11.93
C ARG A 9 23.79 -17.37 10.56
N ILE A 10 23.80 -16.43 9.61
CA ILE A 10 23.36 -16.61 8.22
C ILE A 10 24.53 -16.85 7.24
N TYR A 11 25.76 -16.84 7.75
CA TYR A 11 26.97 -16.99 6.96
C TYR A 11 27.54 -18.40 7.02
N THR A 12 28.22 -18.81 5.96
CA THR A 12 28.86 -20.12 5.83
C THR A 12 30.23 -20.15 6.52
N ASN A 13 30.76 -21.37 6.71
CA ASN A 13 32.15 -21.56 7.13
C ASN A 13 33.12 -20.86 6.17
N GLN A 14 32.85 -20.86 4.86
CA GLN A 14 33.68 -20.16 3.88
C GLN A 14 33.70 -18.64 4.10
N GLN A 15 32.55 -18.03 4.32
CA GLN A 15 32.46 -16.58 4.59
C GLN A 15 33.14 -16.21 5.91
N ALA A 16 33.03 -17.05 6.94
CA ALA A 16 33.76 -16.86 8.19
C ALA A 16 35.29 -16.95 7.99
N ILE A 17 35.76 -17.92 7.20
CA ILE A 17 37.19 -18.06 6.84
C ILE A 17 37.67 -16.81 6.08
N ASN A 18 36.92 -16.36 5.06
CA ASN A 18 37.25 -15.16 4.28
C ASN A 18 37.35 -13.93 5.18
N ALA A 19 36.34 -13.72 6.04
CA ALA A 19 36.31 -12.56 6.93
C ALA A 19 37.52 -12.51 7.88
N LEU A 20 37.90 -13.65 8.47
CA LEU A 20 39.07 -13.76 9.35
C LEU A 20 40.39 -13.56 8.59
N HIS A 21 40.50 -14.14 7.40
CA HIS A 21 41.68 -14.03 6.54
C HIS A 21 41.91 -12.59 6.08
N ASP A 22 40.88 -11.96 5.50
CA ASP A 22 40.99 -10.63 4.92
C ASP A 22 41.13 -9.55 5.98
N ALA A 23 40.58 -9.77 7.18
CA ALA A 23 40.85 -8.92 8.33
C ALA A 23 42.30 -9.04 8.81
N ALA A 24 42.88 -10.24 8.83
CA ALA A 24 44.29 -10.44 9.21
C ALA A 24 45.22 -9.69 8.26
N LEU A 25 45.00 -9.86 6.94
CA LEU A 25 45.79 -9.17 5.92
C LEU A 25 45.63 -7.64 5.99
N ALA A 26 44.42 -7.14 6.23
CA ALA A 26 44.17 -5.71 6.38
C ALA A 26 44.87 -5.10 7.60
N LEU A 27 45.10 -5.89 8.65
CA LEU A 27 45.85 -5.49 9.84
C LEU A 27 47.38 -5.67 9.69
N GLY A 28 47.85 -6.16 8.54
CA GLY A 28 49.27 -6.44 8.30
C GLY A 28 49.79 -7.69 9.01
N GLU A 29 48.89 -8.57 9.44
CA GLU A 29 49.19 -9.84 10.11
C GLU A 29 49.32 -10.98 9.10
N ALA A 30 49.83 -12.12 9.55
CA ALA A 30 49.85 -13.33 8.73
C ALA A 30 48.42 -13.80 8.39
N ALA A 31 48.24 -14.33 7.17
CA ALA A 31 46.94 -14.68 6.57
C ALA A 31 45.97 -15.47 7.49
N TRP A 32 46.49 -16.32 8.38
CA TRP A 32 45.68 -17.17 9.26
C TRP A 32 45.79 -16.81 10.75
N ALA A 33 46.48 -15.72 11.08
CA ALA A 33 46.78 -15.34 12.46
C ALA A 33 45.52 -15.13 13.31
N LEU A 34 44.48 -14.49 12.75
CA LEU A 34 43.22 -14.26 13.47
C LEU A 34 42.41 -15.55 13.64
N LEU A 35 42.48 -16.47 12.68
CA LEU A 35 41.79 -17.75 12.76
C LEU A 35 42.41 -18.63 13.85
N GLU A 36 43.75 -18.72 13.86
CA GLU A 36 44.50 -19.46 14.89
C GLU A 36 44.28 -18.87 16.28
N ARG A 37 44.36 -17.54 16.41
CA ARG A 37 44.14 -16.83 17.67
C ARG A 37 42.70 -16.94 18.15
N GLY A 38 41.74 -16.98 17.23
CA GLY A 38 40.34 -17.28 17.50
C GLY A 38 40.09 -18.72 17.96
N GLY A 39 41.07 -19.61 17.89
CA GLY A 39 40.96 -21.01 18.29
C GLY A 39 40.11 -21.85 17.33
N LEU A 40 40.05 -21.45 16.06
CA LEU A 40 39.30 -22.15 15.02
C LEU A 40 40.21 -23.10 14.24
N ASP A 41 39.67 -24.23 13.78
CA ASP A 41 40.39 -25.21 12.98
C ASP A 41 40.08 -25.00 11.49
N LEU A 42 41.05 -24.46 10.74
CA LEU A 42 40.90 -24.18 9.31
C LEU A 42 40.57 -25.44 8.50
N PRO A 43 41.33 -26.56 8.59
CA PRO A 43 40.95 -27.83 7.96
C PRO A 43 39.51 -28.26 8.25
N GLN A 44 39.03 -28.14 9.49
CA GLN A 44 37.67 -28.53 9.85
C GLN A 44 36.62 -27.65 9.15
N LEU A 45 36.78 -26.32 9.23
CA LEU A 45 35.87 -25.38 8.58
C LEU A 45 35.93 -25.52 7.04
N ALA A 46 37.13 -25.74 6.51
CA ALA A 46 37.39 -25.96 5.09
C ALA A 46 36.79 -27.27 4.54
N ALA A 47 36.55 -28.27 5.39
CA ALA A 47 35.88 -29.51 4.98
C ALA A 47 34.36 -29.31 4.80
N GLN A 48 33.79 -28.28 5.42
CA GLN A 48 32.36 -27.96 5.41
C GLN A 48 32.11 -26.53 4.95
N ARG A 49 32.85 -26.05 3.94
CA ARG A 49 32.87 -24.65 3.48
C ARG A 49 31.49 -24.06 3.24
N GLU A 50 30.60 -24.82 2.60
CA GLU A 50 29.26 -24.37 2.24
C GLU A 50 28.23 -24.50 3.37
N SER A 51 28.58 -25.15 4.47
CA SER A 51 27.68 -25.28 5.62
C SER A 51 27.64 -23.99 6.43
N LEU A 52 26.49 -23.68 7.04
CA LEU A 52 26.34 -22.55 7.96
C LEU A 52 27.35 -22.67 9.12
N TYR A 53 27.93 -21.54 9.50
CA TYR A 53 28.91 -21.49 10.56
C TYR A 53 28.25 -21.77 11.92
N GLY A 54 28.63 -22.90 12.53
CA GLY A 54 28.09 -23.39 13.80
C GLY A 54 28.91 -23.01 15.04
N GLY A 55 30.11 -22.45 14.86
CA GLY A 55 31.06 -22.19 15.94
C GLY A 55 30.69 -21.02 16.85
N THR A 56 31.61 -20.63 17.73
CA THR A 56 31.49 -19.39 18.54
C THR A 56 31.36 -18.19 17.61
N PRO A 57 30.40 -17.27 17.81
CA PRO A 57 30.25 -16.09 16.95
C PRO A 57 31.57 -15.33 16.84
N LEU A 58 31.89 -14.82 15.65
CA LEU A 58 33.20 -14.21 15.40
C LEU A 58 33.43 -12.98 16.29
N GLU A 59 32.37 -12.27 16.66
CA GLU A 59 32.35 -11.14 17.58
C GLU A 59 32.55 -11.52 19.07
N GLU A 60 32.53 -12.81 19.39
CA GLU A 60 32.67 -13.37 20.74
C GLU A 60 33.97 -14.21 20.88
N LEU A 61 34.82 -14.26 19.86
CA LEU A 61 36.09 -14.99 19.93
C LEU A 61 37.03 -14.35 20.96
N ALA A 62 37.16 -15.01 22.12
CA ALA A 62 37.90 -14.49 23.26
C ALA A 62 39.40 -14.26 23.00
N GLY A 63 39.97 -14.93 22.00
CA GLY A 63 41.36 -14.73 21.60
C GLY A 63 41.61 -13.44 20.79
N LEU A 64 40.56 -12.81 20.26
CA LEU A 64 40.68 -11.60 19.44
C LEU A 64 40.48 -10.32 20.26
N THR A 65 41.31 -9.32 19.97
CA THR A 65 41.15 -7.98 20.57
C THR A 65 39.86 -7.31 20.08
N ALA A 66 39.40 -6.25 20.76
CA ALA A 66 38.21 -5.51 20.33
C ALA A 66 38.36 -4.92 18.91
N GLY A 67 39.56 -4.44 18.57
CA GLY A 67 39.86 -3.92 17.22
C GLY A 67 39.86 -5.00 16.15
N GLU A 68 40.41 -6.18 16.47
CA GLU A 68 40.38 -7.35 15.56
C GLU A 68 38.95 -7.83 15.31
N ARG A 69 38.13 -7.93 16.36
CA ARG A 69 36.72 -8.32 16.23
C ARG A 69 35.94 -7.31 15.38
N ALA A 70 36.20 -6.01 15.54
CA ALA A 70 35.61 -4.98 14.68
C ALA A 70 36.04 -5.11 13.22
N ALA A 71 37.32 -5.40 12.95
CA ALA A 71 37.83 -5.63 11.60
C ALA A 71 37.21 -6.87 10.94
N VAL A 72 37.17 -8.00 11.66
CA VAL A 72 36.51 -9.23 11.21
C VAL A 72 35.04 -9.01 10.94
N ARG A 73 34.35 -8.24 11.79
CA ARG A 73 32.95 -7.87 11.58
C ARG A 73 32.75 -7.12 10.27
N GLY A 74 33.56 -6.10 10.01
CA GLY A 74 33.46 -5.31 8.77
C GLY A 74 33.56 -6.20 7.53
N ARG A 75 34.55 -7.10 7.52
CA ARG A 75 34.71 -8.09 6.43
C ARG A 75 33.54 -9.06 6.34
N LEU A 76 33.04 -9.53 7.48
CA LEU A 76 31.91 -10.46 7.49
C LEU A 76 30.65 -9.79 6.93
N ILE A 77 30.39 -8.52 7.24
CA ILE A 77 29.28 -7.75 6.65
C ILE A 77 29.44 -7.63 5.13
N GLU A 78 30.65 -7.37 4.62
CA GLU A 78 30.93 -7.38 3.18
C GLU A 78 30.57 -8.74 2.56
N GLU A 79 30.99 -9.84 3.20
CA GLU A 79 30.72 -11.20 2.74
C GLU A 79 29.23 -11.56 2.76
N VAL A 80 28.46 -11.16 3.79
CA VAL A 80 27.02 -11.46 3.89
C VAL A 80 26.16 -10.53 3.05
N ARG A 81 26.66 -9.36 2.64
CA ARG A 81 25.91 -8.41 1.81
C ARG A 81 25.55 -8.97 0.45
N SER A 82 26.34 -9.92 -0.08
CA SER A 82 26.00 -10.62 -1.32
C SER A 82 24.76 -11.49 -1.19
N GLY A 83 24.43 -11.94 0.03
CA GLY A 83 23.21 -12.68 0.38
C GLY A 83 22.00 -11.80 0.72
N ARG A 84 22.05 -10.49 0.43
CA ARG A 84 20.93 -9.55 0.65
C ARG A 84 19.63 -10.12 0.08
N GLN A 85 18.60 -10.19 0.92
CA GLN A 85 17.30 -10.75 0.55
C GLN A 85 16.48 -9.75 -0.29
N TRP A 86 16.50 -8.48 0.10
CA TRP A 86 15.80 -7.40 -0.58
C TRP A 86 16.25 -6.03 -0.08
N HIS A 87 16.00 -4.99 -0.88
CA HIS A 87 16.19 -3.60 -0.46
C HIS A 87 14.94 -3.12 0.26
N GLY A 88 15.11 -2.37 1.34
CA GLY A 88 14.02 -1.85 2.14
C GLY A 88 14.08 -0.33 2.31
N LEU A 89 12.95 0.25 2.67
CA LEU A 89 12.80 1.66 2.97
C LEU A 89 12.08 1.83 4.31
N VAL A 90 12.58 2.68 5.19
CA VAL A 90 11.95 2.95 6.48
C VAL A 90 10.61 3.68 6.28
N ASN A 91 9.53 3.08 6.76
CA ASN A 91 8.18 3.63 6.80
C ASN A 91 7.73 3.89 8.25
N ALA A 92 8.45 4.81 8.90
CA ALA A 92 8.10 5.35 10.20
C ALA A 92 8.29 6.87 10.17
N PRO A 93 7.21 7.68 10.12
CA PRO A 93 7.31 9.15 10.10
C PRO A 93 8.08 9.73 11.29
N ASP A 94 7.97 9.10 12.46
CA ASP A 94 8.67 9.50 13.69
C ASP A 94 10.08 8.86 13.82
N GLY A 95 10.53 8.14 12.80
CA GLY A 95 11.79 7.40 12.78
C GLY A 95 11.69 5.97 13.31
N LEU A 96 12.65 5.13 12.91
CA LEU A 96 12.73 3.71 13.24
C LEU A 96 14.01 3.37 13.99
N ASN A 97 13.89 2.83 15.20
CA ASN A 97 15.04 2.45 16.02
C ASN A 97 15.75 1.21 15.47
N LEU A 98 17.03 1.36 15.13
CA LEU A 98 17.98 0.29 14.87
C LEU A 98 18.59 -0.19 16.19
N ARG A 99 18.54 -1.49 16.48
CA ARG A 99 18.86 -2.06 17.80
C ARG A 99 19.92 -3.15 17.76
N THR A 100 20.52 -3.42 18.90
CA THR A 100 21.58 -4.45 19.05
C THR A 100 21.07 -5.89 19.02
N ALA A 101 19.78 -6.11 19.32
CA ALA A 101 19.12 -7.41 19.35
C ALA A 101 17.60 -7.27 19.05
N PRO A 102 16.92 -8.34 18.60
CA PRO A 102 15.47 -8.31 18.38
C PRO A 102 14.73 -8.15 19.72
N GLY A 103 14.08 -7.00 19.92
CA GLY A 103 13.32 -6.68 21.13
C GLY A 103 13.14 -5.18 21.34
N THR A 104 11.99 -4.77 21.88
CA THR A 104 11.70 -3.35 22.20
C THR A 104 12.54 -2.82 23.36
N ASP A 105 13.04 -3.71 24.21
CA ASP A 105 13.88 -3.40 25.38
C ASP A 105 15.38 -3.44 25.05
N SER A 106 15.75 -3.86 23.83
CA SER A 106 17.14 -3.91 23.37
C SER A 106 17.73 -2.51 23.18
N THR A 107 19.03 -2.34 23.43
CA THR A 107 19.71 -1.06 23.26
C THR A 107 19.55 -0.51 21.84
N VAL A 108 19.20 0.77 21.74
CA VAL A 108 19.13 1.50 20.47
C VAL A 108 20.53 1.94 20.05
N ILE A 109 20.92 1.59 18.83
CA ILE A 109 22.16 2.01 18.18
C ILE A 109 21.97 3.41 17.60
N VAL A 110 20.94 3.57 16.76
CA VAL A 110 20.56 4.82 16.09
C VAL A 110 19.07 4.79 15.74
N THR A 111 18.46 5.95 15.59
CA THR A 111 17.10 6.08 15.03
C THR A 111 17.21 6.50 13.57
N LEU A 112 16.76 5.64 12.66
CA LEU A 112 16.74 5.88 11.22
C LEU A 112 15.58 6.82 10.88
N ALA A 113 15.81 7.81 10.03
CA ALA A 113 14.76 8.73 9.59
C ALA A 113 13.73 8.02 8.68
N HIS A 114 12.54 8.60 8.53
CA HIS A 114 11.59 8.18 7.51
C HIS A 114 12.27 8.20 6.13
N GLU A 115 11.93 7.22 5.28
CA GLU A 115 12.52 7.02 3.95
C GLU A 115 14.03 6.70 3.93
N THR A 116 14.63 6.34 5.08
CA THR A 116 16.00 5.81 5.10
C THR A 116 16.05 4.49 4.33
N SER A 117 16.94 4.40 3.34
CA SER A 117 17.19 3.16 2.60
C SER A 117 18.03 2.18 3.41
N LEU A 118 17.69 0.90 3.34
CA LEU A 118 18.39 -0.18 4.03
C LEU A 118 18.44 -1.44 3.17
N ASP A 119 19.43 -2.29 3.42
CA ASP A 119 19.52 -3.64 2.85
C ASP A 119 19.03 -4.64 3.90
N VAL A 120 18.03 -5.47 3.57
CA VAL A 120 17.58 -6.55 4.46
C VAL A 120 18.39 -7.80 4.21
N LEU A 121 19.10 -8.26 5.24
CA LEU A 121 20.01 -9.40 5.18
C LEU A 121 19.38 -10.66 5.79
N LEU A 122 18.50 -10.50 6.80
CA LEU A 122 17.74 -11.62 7.38
C LEU A 122 16.36 -11.17 7.84
N ASP A 123 15.37 -11.98 7.51
CA ASP A 123 14.04 -11.99 8.12
C ASP A 123 14.02 -12.92 9.36
N ALA A 124 13.70 -12.36 10.53
CA ALA A 124 13.55 -13.06 11.79
C ALA A 124 12.12 -12.90 12.35
N GLY A 125 11.11 -12.86 11.48
CA GLY A 125 9.70 -12.69 11.83
C GLY A 125 9.35 -11.22 12.06
N ASP A 126 9.06 -10.85 13.31
CA ASP A 126 8.71 -9.46 13.65
C ASP A 126 9.91 -8.49 13.55
N TRP A 127 11.13 -9.03 13.39
CA TRP A 127 12.37 -8.28 13.34
C TRP A 127 13.15 -8.59 12.06
N LEU A 128 13.77 -7.55 11.49
CA LEU A 128 14.67 -7.65 10.35
C LEU A 128 16.07 -7.28 10.80
N TYR A 129 17.08 -8.06 10.39
CA TYR A 129 18.47 -7.64 10.47
C TYR A 129 18.87 -6.93 9.19
N VAL A 130 19.29 -5.68 9.32
CA VAL A 130 19.46 -4.74 8.21
C VAL A 130 20.81 -4.05 8.25
N LEU A 131 21.23 -3.56 7.08
CA LEU A 131 22.36 -2.65 6.92
C LEU A 131 21.83 -1.32 6.39
N ALA A 132 21.94 -0.26 7.19
CA ALA A 132 21.50 1.10 6.88
C ALA A 132 22.71 2.04 6.84
N GLY A 133 23.28 2.24 5.65
CA GLY A 133 24.52 2.99 5.49
C GLY A 133 25.71 2.26 6.14
N PRO A 134 26.45 2.87 7.09
CA PRO A 134 27.54 2.21 7.82
C PRO A 134 27.03 1.38 9.01
N ASP A 135 25.78 1.58 9.44
CA ASP A 135 25.24 0.97 10.65
C ASP A 135 24.45 -0.29 10.33
N ASP A 136 24.58 -1.30 11.18
CA ASP A 136 23.89 -2.57 11.05
C ASP A 136 23.16 -2.91 12.37
N GLY A 137 22.04 -3.63 12.26
CA GLY A 137 21.28 -4.02 13.45
C GLY A 137 19.86 -4.48 13.16
N TYR A 138 19.04 -4.54 14.21
CA TYR A 138 17.68 -5.04 14.15
C TYR A 138 16.66 -3.89 14.11
N VAL A 139 15.73 -3.95 13.17
CA VAL A 139 14.55 -3.06 13.09
C VAL A 139 13.26 -3.87 13.11
N PHE A 140 12.16 -3.25 13.50
CA PHE A 140 10.85 -3.91 13.50
C PHE A 140 10.29 -3.99 12.07
N ALA A 141 9.90 -5.19 11.62
CA ALA A 141 9.58 -5.47 10.22
C ALA A 141 8.42 -4.64 9.68
N ALA A 142 7.41 -4.34 10.51
CA ALA A 142 6.22 -3.59 10.12
C ALA A 142 6.52 -2.15 9.66
N HIS A 143 7.70 -1.62 9.99
CA HIS A 143 8.14 -0.26 9.62
C HIS A 143 9.14 -0.25 8.45
N VAL A 144 9.26 -1.35 7.70
CA VAL A 144 10.15 -1.44 6.54
C VAL A 144 9.35 -1.87 5.32
N LEU A 145 9.34 -1.03 4.28
CA LEU A 145 8.76 -1.34 2.98
C LEU A 145 9.79 -2.05 2.12
N ARG A 146 9.38 -3.10 1.40
CA ARG A 146 10.23 -3.80 0.44
C ARG A 146 10.28 -3.05 -0.88
N THR A 147 11.49 -2.68 -1.33
CA THR A 147 11.76 -2.18 -2.67
C THR A 147 12.27 -3.34 -3.55
N VAL A 148 11.68 -3.48 -4.73
CA VAL A 148 12.05 -4.53 -5.70
C VAL A 148 13.02 -3.91 -6.69
N ALA A 149 14.26 -4.40 -6.73
CA ALA A 149 15.19 -3.98 -7.76
C ALA A 149 14.77 -4.58 -9.12
N VAL A 150 14.58 -3.73 -10.13
CA VAL A 150 14.53 -4.16 -11.52
C VAL A 150 15.90 -3.93 -12.16
N SER A 151 16.42 -5.00 -12.75
CA SER A 151 17.61 -5.05 -13.60
C SER A 151 17.54 -3.99 -14.71
N THR A 152 18.47 -3.04 -14.68
CA THR A 152 18.72 -2.04 -15.72
C THR A 152 19.59 -2.61 -16.84
N GLU A 153 19.19 -3.73 -17.46
CA GLU A 153 19.70 -4.02 -18.80
C GLU A 153 18.83 -3.28 -19.82
N PRO A 154 19.38 -2.34 -20.60
CA PRO A 154 18.70 -1.87 -21.80
C PRO A 154 18.66 -3.07 -22.75
N ALA A 155 17.46 -3.50 -23.13
CA ALA A 155 17.31 -4.51 -24.17
C ALA A 155 18.07 -4.04 -25.43
N PRO A 156 18.99 -4.84 -25.98
CA PRO A 156 19.70 -4.47 -27.20
C PRO A 156 18.73 -4.57 -28.37
N GLY A 157 18.31 -3.43 -28.91
CA GLY A 157 17.46 -3.38 -30.10
C GLY A 157 16.58 -2.15 -30.10
N SER A 158 17.09 -1.06 -30.66
CA SER A 158 16.31 0.07 -31.14
C SER A 158 15.32 -0.42 -32.21
N ASP A 159 14.08 -0.66 -31.81
CA ASP A 159 12.93 -0.73 -32.71
C ASP A 159 11.73 -0.02 -32.05
N ASP A 160 11.92 1.26 -31.77
CA ASP A 160 10.94 2.09 -31.04
C ASP A 160 9.59 2.25 -31.80
N GLY A 161 9.52 1.88 -33.08
CA GLY A 161 8.31 2.00 -33.89
C GLY A 161 7.38 0.79 -33.85
N LEU A 162 7.92 -0.43 -33.79
CA LEU A 162 7.15 -1.67 -33.94
C LEU A 162 6.52 -2.16 -32.63
N ASP A 163 7.02 -1.69 -31.50
CA ASP A 163 6.62 -2.20 -30.18
C ASP A 163 5.61 -1.30 -29.46
N LEU A 164 5.54 -0.01 -29.78
CA LEU A 164 4.59 0.93 -29.16
C LEU A 164 3.17 0.81 -29.75
N ALA A 165 3.07 1.06 -31.05
CA ALA A 165 1.80 1.11 -31.77
C ALA A 165 1.21 -0.28 -32.02
N LEU A 166 -0.09 -0.32 -32.26
CA LEU A 166 -0.71 -1.53 -32.79
C LEU A 166 -0.26 -1.78 -34.24
N PRO A 167 -0.10 -3.05 -34.65
CA PRO A 167 0.04 -3.41 -36.05
C PRO A 167 -1.10 -2.79 -36.86
N ALA A 168 -0.81 -2.30 -38.08
CA ALA A 168 -1.81 -1.62 -38.91
C ALA A 168 -3.09 -2.45 -39.14
N ALA A 169 -2.99 -3.78 -39.14
CA ALA A 169 -4.13 -4.69 -39.27
C ALA A 169 -5.05 -4.74 -38.03
N GLU A 170 -4.57 -4.31 -36.87
CA GLU A 170 -5.30 -4.27 -35.59
C GLU A 170 -5.70 -2.85 -35.17
N GLN A 171 -5.28 -1.83 -35.93
CA GLN A 171 -5.63 -0.45 -35.64
C GLN A 171 -7.12 -0.21 -35.91
N VAL A 172 -7.75 0.54 -35.00
CA VAL A 172 -9.15 0.93 -35.12
C VAL A 172 -9.25 2.15 -36.03
N VAL A 173 -10.08 2.06 -37.07
CA VAL A 173 -10.35 3.19 -37.95
C VAL A 173 -11.23 4.19 -37.21
N GLU A 174 -10.84 5.47 -37.24
CA GLU A 174 -11.62 6.54 -36.62
C GLU A 174 -13.00 6.65 -37.28
N MET A 175 -14.06 6.62 -36.46
CA MET A 175 -15.44 6.76 -36.92
C MET A 175 -15.75 8.24 -37.21
N ALA A 176 -16.48 8.52 -38.29
CA ALA A 176 -16.78 9.89 -38.72
C ALA A 176 -17.60 10.69 -37.68
N ASP A 177 -18.44 10.00 -36.90
CA ASP A 177 -19.33 10.52 -35.87
C ASP A 177 -18.81 10.35 -34.44
N ALA A 178 -17.57 9.85 -34.25
CA ALA A 178 -16.97 9.68 -32.93
C ALA A 178 -16.93 10.99 -32.13
N SER A 179 -17.25 10.94 -30.85
CA SER A 179 -17.03 12.04 -29.90
C SER A 179 -15.53 12.29 -29.69
N ASP A 180 -15.16 13.46 -29.18
CA ASP A 180 -13.74 13.78 -28.90
C ASP A 180 -13.08 12.81 -27.91
N ALA A 181 -13.87 12.26 -26.98
CA ALA A 181 -13.42 11.25 -26.05
C ALA A 181 -13.08 9.93 -26.74
N GLU A 182 -13.91 9.50 -27.69
CA GLU A 182 -13.71 8.27 -28.46
C GLU A 182 -12.55 8.42 -29.44
N ARG A 183 -12.45 9.56 -30.12
CA ARG A 183 -11.29 9.87 -30.97
C ARG A 183 -9.98 9.83 -30.17
N ARG A 184 -9.95 10.38 -28.95
CA ARG A 184 -8.78 10.30 -28.06
C ARG A 184 -8.47 8.85 -27.69
N LEU A 185 -9.48 8.06 -27.34
CA LEU A 185 -9.30 6.64 -27.02
C LEU A 185 -8.71 5.88 -28.22
N ILE A 186 -9.29 6.03 -29.40
CA ILE A 186 -8.83 5.38 -30.63
C ILE A 186 -7.39 5.76 -30.96
N ARG A 187 -7.05 7.07 -30.93
CA ARG A 187 -5.69 7.52 -31.20
C ARG A 187 -4.69 6.96 -30.19
N THR A 188 -5.01 6.99 -28.90
CA THR A 188 -4.14 6.49 -27.83
C THR A 188 -3.95 4.98 -27.96
N TRP A 189 -5.04 4.24 -28.23
CA TRP A 189 -5.00 2.80 -28.45
C TRP A 189 -4.20 2.42 -29.69
N ASN A 190 -4.38 3.10 -30.81
CA ASN A 190 -3.58 2.83 -32.01
C ASN A 190 -2.09 3.15 -31.80
N SER A 191 -1.79 4.19 -31.03
CA SER A 191 -0.42 4.66 -30.79
C SER A 191 0.34 3.83 -29.74
N PHE A 192 -0.36 3.25 -28.76
CA PHE A 192 0.27 2.56 -27.62
C PHE A 192 -0.26 1.15 -27.34
N GLY A 193 -1.27 0.68 -28.08
CA GLY A 193 -1.96 -0.58 -27.80
C GLY A 193 -1.05 -1.81 -27.91
N GLY A 194 -0.01 -1.76 -28.73
CA GLY A 194 1.02 -2.81 -28.77
C GLY A 194 1.74 -2.95 -27.43
N LEU A 195 2.22 -1.82 -26.89
CA LEU A 195 2.86 -1.77 -25.57
C LEU A 195 1.87 -2.14 -24.45
N LEU A 196 0.65 -1.59 -24.49
CA LEU A 196 -0.36 -1.82 -23.46
C LEU A 196 -0.75 -3.30 -23.40
N LYS A 197 -0.88 -4.01 -24.53
CA LYS A 197 -1.13 -5.46 -24.55
C LYS A 197 -0.03 -6.24 -23.83
N ARG A 198 1.24 -5.99 -24.15
CA ARG A 198 2.37 -6.69 -23.50
C ARG A 198 2.48 -6.39 -22.01
N LEU A 199 2.28 -5.13 -21.62
CA LEU A 199 2.24 -4.75 -20.21
C LEU A 199 1.08 -5.45 -19.50
N SER A 200 -0.08 -5.53 -20.14
CA SER A 200 -1.28 -6.16 -19.60
C SER A 200 -1.11 -7.67 -19.38
N GLU A 201 -0.52 -8.36 -20.35
CA GLU A 201 -0.15 -9.79 -20.23
C GLU A 201 0.80 -10.02 -19.05
N ARG A 202 1.86 -9.21 -18.94
CA ARG A 202 2.84 -9.33 -17.85
C ARG A 202 2.23 -9.05 -16.48
N LEU A 203 1.28 -8.12 -16.41
CA LEU A 203 0.66 -7.67 -15.17
C LEU A 203 -0.63 -8.43 -14.82
N GLY A 204 -1.14 -9.29 -15.72
CA GLY A 204 -2.39 -10.01 -15.54
C GLY A 204 -3.61 -9.07 -15.44
N ILE A 205 -3.64 -8.02 -16.25
CA ILE A 205 -4.76 -7.06 -16.31
C ILE A 205 -5.34 -7.02 -17.73
N ASP A 206 -6.57 -6.51 -17.87
CA ASP A 206 -7.18 -6.31 -19.19
C ASP A 206 -6.53 -5.11 -19.92
N PRO A 207 -6.21 -5.21 -21.24
CA PRO A 207 -5.62 -4.11 -22.00
C PRO A 207 -6.49 -2.84 -22.07
N GLY A 208 -7.81 -3.00 -22.04
CA GLY A 208 -8.75 -1.90 -21.92
C GLY A 208 -8.65 -1.20 -20.57
N VAL A 209 -8.40 -1.95 -19.50
CA VAL A 209 -8.13 -1.37 -18.17
C VAL A 209 -6.83 -0.59 -18.16
N ALA A 210 -5.76 -1.13 -18.76
CA ALA A 210 -4.49 -0.43 -18.90
C ALA A 210 -4.66 0.90 -19.68
N LEU A 211 -5.41 0.87 -20.78
CA LEU A 211 -5.76 2.07 -21.55
C LEU A 211 -6.63 3.06 -20.74
N ALA A 212 -7.61 2.54 -19.99
CA ALA A 212 -8.52 3.36 -19.19
C ALA A 212 -7.78 4.10 -18.07
N VAL A 213 -6.83 3.46 -17.39
CA VAL A 213 -5.97 4.10 -16.38
C VAL A 213 -5.12 5.20 -17.02
N LEU A 214 -4.49 4.93 -18.17
CA LEU A 214 -3.70 5.95 -18.87
C LEU A 214 -4.55 7.18 -19.27
N LEU A 215 -5.78 6.95 -19.74
CA LEU A 215 -6.72 8.01 -20.14
C LEU A 215 -7.47 8.67 -18.98
N ALA A 216 -7.38 8.12 -17.77
CA ALA A 216 -7.93 8.74 -16.57
C ALA A 216 -6.98 9.81 -16.01
N GLU A 217 -5.67 9.65 -16.23
CA GLU A 217 -4.64 10.61 -15.81
C GLU A 217 -4.57 11.86 -16.69
N SER A 218 -4.67 11.70 -18.01
CA SER A 218 -4.55 12.84 -18.94
C SER A 218 -5.23 12.58 -20.29
N ALA A 219 -5.07 13.54 -21.22
CA ALA A 219 -5.48 13.38 -22.61
C ALA A 219 -4.69 12.30 -23.37
N GLY A 220 -3.66 11.69 -22.77
CA GLY A 220 -2.87 10.58 -23.32
C GLY A 220 -1.68 11.00 -24.19
N GLU A 221 -1.46 12.30 -24.39
CA GLU A 221 -0.38 12.82 -25.24
C GLU A 221 0.95 12.88 -24.47
N PRO A 222 2.03 12.24 -24.96
CA PRO A 222 3.33 12.24 -24.28
C PRO A 222 4.15 13.52 -24.52
N PHE A 223 3.94 14.18 -25.66
CA PHE A 223 4.72 15.32 -26.13
C PHE A 223 3.80 16.40 -26.72
N ALA A 224 4.17 17.66 -26.53
CA ALA A 224 3.53 18.81 -27.15
C ALA A 224 3.93 18.91 -28.63
N ALA A 225 3.25 19.78 -29.39
CA ALA A 225 3.50 19.97 -30.82
C ALA A 225 4.94 20.44 -31.16
N ASP A 226 5.64 21.04 -30.19
CA ASP A 226 7.03 21.46 -30.31
C ASP A 226 8.04 20.34 -29.97
N GLY A 227 7.55 19.13 -29.70
CA GLY A 227 8.35 17.95 -29.35
C GLY A 227 8.79 17.88 -27.89
N ARG A 228 8.47 18.87 -27.06
CA ARG A 228 8.79 18.81 -25.62
C ARG A 228 7.81 17.91 -24.88
N MET A 229 8.28 17.27 -23.81
CA MET A 229 7.41 16.49 -22.93
C MET A 229 6.30 17.37 -22.37
N ILE A 230 5.08 16.84 -22.30
CA ILE A 230 3.99 17.54 -21.61
C ILE A 230 4.28 17.55 -20.11
N ILE A 231 4.25 18.72 -19.49
CA ILE A 231 4.47 18.88 -18.05
C ILE A 231 3.38 19.72 -17.41
N ARG A 232 3.20 19.58 -16.10
CA ARG A 232 2.50 20.57 -15.27
C ARG A 232 3.37 20.90 -14.07
N PHE A 233 3.66 22.18 -13.86
CA PHE A 233 4.44 22.63 -12.72
C PHE A 233 3.56 22.89 -11.50
N GLU A 234 3.80 22.17 -10.42
CA GLU A 234 3.06 22.30 -9.18
C GLU A 234 3.82 23.21 -8.21
N VAL A 235 3.54 24.51 -8.27
CA VAL A 235 4.28 25.54 -7.52
C VAL A 235 4.20 25.34 -6.00
N HIS A 236 3.11 24.79 -5.48
CA HIS A 236 2.98 24.46 -4.06
C HIS A 236 3.83 23.24 -3.65
N ILE A 237 4.10 22.31 -4.59
CA ILE A 237 5.07 21.23 -4.38
C ILE A 237 6.50 21.80 -4.44
N PHE A 238 6.76 22.75 -5.35
CA PHE A 238 8.06 23.40 -5.43
C PHE A 238 8.43 24.19 -4.18
N ASP A 239 7.46 24.83 -3.52
CA ASP A 239 7.67 25.45 -2.20
C ASP A 239 8.21 24.42 -1.18
N GLY A 240 7.56 23.26 -1.11
CA GLY A 240 7.93 22.16 -0.20
C GLY A 240 9.23 21.44 -0.58
N GLU A 241 9.60 21.38 -1.85
CA GLU A 241 10.81 20.70 -2.34
C GLU A 241 12.06 21.60 -2.30
N TRP A 242 11.91 22.90 -2.57
CA TRP A 242 13.06 23.81 -2.66
C TRP A 242 13.56 24.28 -1.29
N GLN A 243 12.64 24.60 -0.37
CA GLN A 243 12.93 25.07 1.00
C GLN A 243 14.20 25.95 1.11
N PRO A 244 14.28 27.09 0.39
CA PRO A 244 15.46 27.93 0.42
C PRO A 244 15.74 28.44 1.84
N ALA A 245 17.02 28.60 2.18
CA ALA A 245 17.44 29.10 3.51
C ALA A 245 16.82 30.46 3.89
N ASP A 246 16.46 31.27 2.88
CA ASP A 246 15.63 32.47 3.03
C ASP A 246 14.29 32.23 2.32
N PRO A 247 13.19 31.97 3.05
CA PRO A 247 11.86 31.74 2.48
C PRO A 247 11.36 32.89 1.59
N SER A 248 11.85 34.12 1.80
CA SER A 248 11.46 35.25 0.95
C SER A 248 11.93 35.11 -0.50
N GLN A 249 12.90 34.22 -0.79
CA GLN A 249 13.30 33.91 -2.16
C GLN A 249 12.16 33.27 -2.96
N PHE A 250 11.32 32.45 -2.33
CA PHE A 250 10.13 31.89 -2.97
C PHE A 250 9.10 32.99 -3.26
N ASP A 251 8.73 33.78 -2.24
CA ASP A 251 7.70 34.83 -2.35
C ASP A 251 8.07 35.94 -3.35
N ARG A 252 9.36 36.08 -3.68
CA ARG A 252 9.83 37.00 -4.74
C ARG A 252 9.36 36.57 -6.12
N HIS A 253 9.17 35.28 -6.37
CA HIS A 253 8.97 34.73 -7.72
C HIS A 253 7.70 33.91 -7.88
N PHE A 254 7.17 33.34 -6.80
CA PHE A 254 6.08 32.38 -6.82
C PHE A 254 5.00 32.74 -5.82
N ARG A 255 3.75 32.39 -6.14
CA ARG A 255 2.63 32.45 -5.20
C ARG A 255 1.57 31.42 -5.57
N TYR A 256 0.83 31.01 -4.55
CA TYR A 256 -0.36 30.19 -4.66
C TYR A 256 -1.26 30.47 -3.44
N ASN A 257 -2.51 30.02 -3.49
CA ASN A 257 -3.42 30.15 -2.37
C ASN A 257 -3.10 29.07 -1.32
N ARG A 258 -2.63 29.46 -0.13
CA ARG A 258 -2.27 28.51 0.95
C ARG A 258 -3.48 27.84 1.61
N GLU A 259 -4.68 28.43 1.50
CA GLU A 259 -5.93 27.84 1.99
C GLU A 259 -6.50 26.82 0.98
N SER A 260 -6.20 27.01 -0.31
CA SER A 260 -6.55 26.09 -1.38
C SER A 260 -5.35 25.91 -2.32
N VAL A 261 -4.49 24.95 -2.00
CA VAL A 261 -3.16 24.79 -2.62
C VAL A 261 -3.16 24.59 -4.13
N VAL A 262 -4.32 24.34 -4.74
CA VAL A 262 -4.51 24.15 -6.18
C VAL A 262 -4.97 25.42 -6.91
N GLN A 263 -5.17 26.54 -6.20
CA GLN A 263 -5.68 27.80 -6.74
C GLN A 263 -4.63 28.92 -6.72
N ASP A 264 -4.86 29.93 -7.54
CA ASP A 264 -4.06 31.17 -7.64
C ASP A 264 -2.56 30.98 -7.92
N HIS A 265 -2.19 29.88 -8.57
CA HIS A 265 -0.83 29.63 -9.04
C HIS A 265 -0.37 30.75 -9.98
N ALA A 266 0.67 31.48 -9.58
CA ALA A 266 1.27 32.52 -10.40
C ALA A 266 2.77 32.66 -10.13
N TRP A 267 3.47 33.21 -11.12
CA TRP A 267 4.90 33.47 -11.00
C TRP A 267 5.32 34.79 -11.66
N ARG A 268 6.56 35.22 -11.41
CA ARG A 268 7.19 36.36 -12.07
C ARG A 268 8.72 36.21 -12.15
N PRO A 269 9.36 36.67 -13.24
CA PRO A 269 10.80 36.50 -13.46
C PRO A 269 11.66 37.47 -12.62
N SER A 270 11.08 38.56 -12.14
CA SER A 270 11.71 39.51 -11.21
C SER A 270 10.68 40.09 -10.24
N PRO A 271 11.11 40.58 -9.07
CA PRO A 271 10.20 41.16 -8.07
C PRO A 271 9.35 42.33 -8.57
N ASP A 272 9.80 43.06 -9.60
CA ASP A 272 9.09 44.21 -10.16
C ASP A 272 8.18 43.83 -11.34
N ALA A 273 8.28 42.60 -11.85
CA ALA A 273 7.44 42.13 -12.94
C ALA A 273 6.01 41.79 -12.45
N PRO A 274 4.98 41.95 -13.31
CA PRO A 274 3.63 41.56 -12.97
C PRO A 274 3.54 40.04 -12.77
N TRP A 275 2.67 39.62 -11.84
CA TRP A 275 2.33 38.22 -11.64
C TRP A 275 1.61 37.65 -12.86
N ARG A 276 2.02 36.47 -13.30
CA ARG A 276 1.47 35.77 -14.47
C ARG A 276 0.94 34.39 -14.08
N PRO A 277 -0.28 34.00 -14.51
CA PRO A 277 -0.68 32.60 -14.48
C PRO A 277 0.14 31.81 -15.53
N PHE A 278 0.29 30.51 -15.33
CA PHE A 278 1.08 29.66 -16.23
C PHE A 278 0.41 28.33 -16.61
N HIS A 279 -0.73 28.00 -15.99
CA HIS A 279 -1.50 26.80 -16.34
C HIS A 279 -2.29 26.96 -17.63
N GLY A 280 -2.51 25.82 -18.31
CA GLY A 280 -3.30 25.72 -19.54
C GLY A 280 -2.51 25.91 -20.83
N ASN A 281 -1.21 26.20 -20.74
CA ASN A 281 -0.33 26.32 -21.90
C ASN A 281 1.06 25.75 -21.62
N GLN A 282 1.49 24.75 -22.39
CA GLN A 282 2.81 24.13 -22.26
C GLN A 282 3.97 25.13 -22.39
N ALA A 283 3.86 26.17 -23.23
CA ALA A 283 4.92 27.16 -23.32
C ALA A 283 5.12 27.91 -21.98
N ALA A 284 4.03 28.22 -21.27
CA ALA A 284 4.08 28.91 -19.98
C ALA A 284 4.51 27.97 -18.85
N GLU A 285 4.04 26.71 -18.85
CA GLU A 285 4.50 25.65 -17.94
C GLU A 285 6.03 25.45 -18.04
N TRP A 286 6.56 25.34 -19.26
CA TRP A 286 7.99 25.22 -19.48
C TRP A 286 8.78 26.49 -19.15
N GLU A 287 8.20 27.69 -19.33
CA GLU A 287 8.85 28.94 -18.95
C GLU A 287 9.08 29.00 -17.43
N VAL A 288 8.03 28.75 -16.63
CA VAL A 288 8.15 28.75 -15.17
C VAL A 288 9.04 27.61 -14.67
N PHE A 289 8.93 26.42 -15.26
CA PHE A 289 9.77 25.28 -14.92
C PHE A 289 11.25 25.54 -15.21
N THR A 290 11.57 26.13 -16.37
CA THR A 290 12.95 26.49 -16.73
C THR A 290 13.52 27.53 -15.77
N PHE A 291 12.70 28.50 -15.35
CA PHE A 291 13.09 29.45 -14.32
C PHE A 291 13.32 28.76 -12.97
N ALA A 292 12.41 27.90 -12.51
CA ALA A 292 12.54 27.16 -11.27
C ALA A 292 13.82 26.29 -11.25
N ARG A 293 14.18 25.63 -12.37
CA ARG A 293 15.43 24.88 -12.50
C ARG A 293 16.69 25.71 -12.33
N SER A 294 16.64 27.00 -12.64
CA SER A 294 17.77 27.91 -12.41
C SER A 294 17.98 28.24 -10.93
N LEU A 295 16.95 28.03 -10.10
CA LEU A 295 16.99 28.23 -8.65
C LEU A 295 17.38 26.92 -7.93
N ASP A 296 16.70 25.83 -8.26
CA ASP A 296 17.06 24.47 -7.85
C ASP A 296 16.51 23.46 -8.86
N GLU A 297 17.43 22.79 -9.56
CA GLU A 297 17.08 21.85 -10.63
C GLU A 297 16.36 20.60 -10.10
N THR A 298 16.81 20.05 -8.97
CA THR A 298 16.26 18.80 -8.43
C THR A 298 14.86 19.03 -7.90
N ALA A 299 14.67 20.09 -7.10
CA ALA A 299 13.37 20.47 -6.59
C ALA A 299 12.40 20.76 -7.74
N ALA A 300 12.81 21.55 -8.75
CA ALA A 300 11.95 21.87 -9.88
C ALA A 300 11.49 20.63 -10.66
N MET A 301 12.39 19.66 -10.89
CA MET A 301 12.04 18.42 -11.56
C MET A 301 11.16 17.52 -10.69
N ARG A 302 11.31 17.53 -9.37
CA ARG A 302 10.44 16.78 -8.44
C ARG A 302 9.02 17.35 -8.41
N SER A 303 8.88 18.64 -8.67
CA SER A 303 7.61 19.39 -8.62
C SER A 303 6.84 19.45 -9.94
N ILE A 304 7.18 18.65 -10.95
CA ILE A 304 6.38 18.54 -12.18
C ILE A 304 5.73 17.16 -12.31
N SER A 305 4.51 17.12 -12.84
CA SER A 305 3.96 15.91 -13.47
C SER A 305 4.50 15.79 -14.89
N MET A 306 4.79 14.57 -15.34
CA MET A 306 5.52 14.34 -16.58
C MET A 306 4.79 13.40 -17.55
N GLY A 307 4.70 13.82 -18.81
CA GLY A 307 4.29 13.00 -19.94
C GLY A 307 2.81 12.62 -19.96
N ALA A 308 2.49 11.64 -20.81
CA ALA A 308 1.14 11.10 -20.97
C ALA A 308 0.50 10.63 -19.64
N PRO A 309 1.20 9.97 -18.71
CA PRO A 309 0.58 9.50 -17.48
C PRO A 309 0.59 10.52 -16.34
N GLN A 310 1.20 11.70 -16.54
CA GLN A 310 1.28 12.75 -15.51
C GLN A 310 1.86 12.28 -14.17
N VAL A 311 2.82 11.34 -14.17
CA VAL A 311 3.48 10.89 -12.94
C VAL A 311 4.35 12.02 -12.39
N MET A 312 4.17 12.35 -11.10
CA MET A 312 4.96 13.39 -10.42
C MET A 312 6.43 12.99 -10.26
N GLY A 313 7.34 13.94 -10.49
CA GLY A 313 8.79 13.73 -10.45
C GLY A 313 9.33 13.27 -9.09
N PHE A 314 8.73 13.70 -7.97
CA PHE A 314 9.12 13.20 -6.64
C PHE A 314 8.96 11.67 -6.49
N ASN A 315 8.17 11.01 -7.35
CA ASN A 315 8.03 9.56 -7.37
C ASN A 315 9.15 8.83 -8.11
N HIS A 316 10.20 9.51 -8.59
CA HIS A 316 11.26 8.89 -9.40
C HIS A 316 11.82 7.60 -8.77
N LEU A 317 12.04 7.57 -7.44
CA LEU A 317 12.51 6.37 -6.74
C LEU A 317 11.45 5.26 -6.71
N ALA A 318 10.18 5.61 -6.54
CA ALA A 318 9.07 4.65 -6.50
C ALA A 318 8.81 3.95 -7.84
N ILE A 319 9.39 4.47 -8.93
CA ILE A 319 9.30 3.91 -10.28
C ILE A 319 10.66 3.51 -10.86
N ASP A 320 11.64 3.31 -9.97
CA ASP A 320 12.98 2.77 -10.25
C ASP A 320 13.92 3.69 -11.07
N TYR A 321 13.80 5.01 -10.94
CA TYR A 321 14.82 5.94 -11.41
C TYR A 321 15.73 6.42 -10.27
N PRO A 322 17.08 6.32 -10.43
CA PRO A 322 18.03 6.66 -9.38
C PRO A 322 18.03 8.15 -9.00
N SER A 323 17.49 9.01 -9.87
CA SER A 323 17.29 10.43 -9.62
C SER A 323 16.12 10.94 -10.45
N VAL A 324 15.57 12.10 -10.06
CA VAL A 324 14.53 12.77 -10.86
C VAL A 324 15.06 13.22 -12.22
N GLN A 325 16.36 13.54 -12.32
CA GLN A 325 17.03 13.87 -13.57
C GLN A 325 17.05 12.66 -14.52
N ALA A 326 17.29 11.45 -13.99
CA ALA A 326 17.24 10.23 -14.77
C ALA A 326 15.82 9.94 -15.26
N MET A 327 14.81 10.11 -14.39
CA MET A 327 13.40 10.00 -14.77
C MET A 327 13.04 11.00 -15.86
N PHE A 328 13.38 12.28 -15.66
CA PHE A 328 13.12 13.36 -16.61
C PHE A 328 13.77 13.10 -17.96
N ALA A 329 15.04 12.69 -17.99
CA ALA A 329 15.74 12.36 -19.23
C ALA A 329 15.09 11.18 -19.97
N ALA A 330 14.70 10.13 -19.25
CA ALA A 330 14.03 8.97 -19.85
C ALA A 330 12.65 9.33 -20.40
N PHE A 331 11.84 10.08 -19.64
CA PHE A 331 10.50 10.48 -20.04
C PHE A 331 10.52 11.51 -21.18
N GLN A 332 11.50 12.42 -21.19
CA GLN A 332 11.71 13.38 -22.27
C GLN A 332 12.12 12.69 -23.58
N ALA A 333 12.80 11.55 -23.50
CA ALA A 333 13.27 10.80 -24.67
C ALA A 333 12.24 9.79 -25.20
N SER A 334 11.33 9.28 -24.37
CA SER A 334 10.52 8.11 -24.73
C SER A 334 9.12 8.07 -24.11
N ALA A 335 8.09 8.02 -24.96
CA ALA A 335 6.72 7.72 -24.54
C ALA A 335 6.60 6.32 -23.90
N ARG A 336 7.40 5.35 -24.34
CA ARG A 336 7.49 4.02 -23.73
C ARG A 336 7.92 4.12 -22.26
N ALA A 337 8.97 4.90 -21.99
CA ALA A 337 9.45 5.10 -20.63
C ALA A 337 8.41 5.78 -19.74
N GLN A 338 7.65 6.74 -20.28
CA GLN A 338 6.53 7.36 -19.56
C GLN A 338 5.48 6.32 -19.16
N ILE A 339 4.96 5.54 -20.12
CA ILE A 339 3.90 4.54 -19.90
C ILE A 339 4.39 3.42 -18.98
N GLU A 340 5.60 2.90 -19.18
CA GLU A 340 6.17 1.91 -18.26
C GLU A 340 6.32 2.47 -16.84
N GLY A 341 6.71 3.74 -16.69
CA GLY A 341 6.79 4.42 -15.41
C GLY A 341 5.46 4.48 -14.66
N LEU A 342 4.34 4.70 -15.38
CA LEU A 342 2.99 4.62 -14.79
C LEU A 342 2.72 3.23 -14.20
N PHE A 343 2.96 2.16 -14.95
CA PHE A 343 2.67 0.82 -14.44
C PHE A 343 3.64 0.38 -13.35
N ARG A 344 4.89 0.86 -13.37
CA ARG A 344 5.81 0.71 -12.21
C ARG A 344 5.28 1.44 -10.99
N PHE A 345 4.71 2.63 -11.14
CA PHE A 345 4.06 3.35 -10.04
C PHE A 345 2.90 2.56 -9.43
N VAL A 346 2.03 2.01 -10.29
CA VAL A 346 0.91 1.13 -9.87
C VAL A 346 1.42 -0.09 -9.09
N GLN A 347 2.52 -0.69 -9.52
CA GLN A 347 3.14 -1.82 -8.82
C GLN A 347 3.78 -1.40 -7.49
N GLY A 348 4.58 -0.33 -7.49
CA GLY A 348 5.30 0.16 -6.31
C GLY A 348 4.39 0.62 -5.18
N ARG A 349 3.16 1.05 -5.50
CA ARG A 349 2.14 1.40 -4.50
C ARG A 349 1.16 0.27 -4.13
N PHE A 350 1.44 -0.97 -4.54
CA PHE A 350 0.58 -2.13 -4.30
C PHE A 350 -0.86 -1.96 -4.82
N LEU A 351 -1.03 -1.20 -5.89
CA LEU A 351 -2.35 -0.91 -6.47
C LEU A 351 -2.76 -1.95 -7.53
N LEU A 352 -1.81 -2.74 -8.01
CA LEU A 352 -2.03 -3.79 -9.01
C LEU A 352 -3.12 -4.80 -8.60
N PRO A 353 -3.18 -5.34 -7.37
CA PRO A 353 -4.23 -6.29 -6.99
C PRO A 353 -5.65 -5.73 -7.09
N ALA A 354 -5.84 -4.43 -6.83
CA ALA A 354 -7.14 -3.78 -6.96
C ALA A 354 -7.57 -3.73 -8.44
N ILE A 355 -6.67 -3.30 -9.33
CA ILE A 355 -6.92 -3.31 -10.78
C ILE A 355 -7.19 -4.72 -11.31
N GLN A 356 -6.41 -5.72 -10.88
CA GLN A 356 -6.59 -7.12 -11.31
C GLN A 356 -7.97 -7.69 -10.95
N ARG A 357 -8.57 -7.24 -9.85
CA ARG A 357 -9.92 -7.65 -9.41
C ARG A 357 -11.04 -6.73 -9.93
N GLY A 358 -10.72 -5.73 -10.76
CA GLY A 358 -11.69 -4.73 -11.23
C GLY A 358 -12.18 -3.76 -10.14
N ASP A 359 -11.50 -3.70 -8.99
CA ASP A 359 -11.83 -2.79 -7.89
C ASP A 359 -11.24 -1.39 -8.13
N PHE A 360 -11.86 -0.68 -9.07
CA PHE A 360 -11.41 0.66 -9.45
C PHE A 360 -11.56 1.69 -8.32
N LEU A 361 -12.44 1.44 -7.34
CA LEU A 361 -12.61 2.33 -6.19
C LEU A 361 -11.43 2.20 -5.23
N ALA A 362 -11.02 0.98 -4.88
CA ALA A 362 -9.82 0.77 -4.08
C ALA A 362 -8.56 1.24 -4.81
N PHE A 363 -8.49 1.02 -6.13
CA PHE A 363 -7.41 1.59 -6.96
C PHE A 363 -7.37 3.12 -6.86
N ALA A 364 -8.50 3.78 -7.12
CA ALA A 364 -8.61 5.22 -7.10
C ALA A 364 -8.29 5.82 -5.73
N ALA A 365 -8.73 5.19 -4.65
CA ALA A 365 -8.45 5.61 -3.28
C ALA A 365 -6.96 5.51 -2.95
N GLY A 366 -6.28 4.45 -3.42
CA GLY A 366 -4.84 4.30 -3.22
C GLY A 366 -3.98 5.18 -4.15
N TYR A 367 -4.50 5.53 -5.32
CA TYR A 367 -3.79 6.36 -6.30
C TYR A 367 -3.93 7.87 -6.00
N ASN A 368 -5.16 8.35 -5.80
CA ASN A 368 -5.51 9.77 -5.64
C ASN A 368 -5.98 10.17 -4.22
N GLY A 369 -6.09 9.22 -3.30
CA GLY A 369 -6.67 9.42 -1.98
C GLY A 369 -8.20 9.24 -1.96
N PRO A 370 -8.81 9.06 -0.77
CA PRO A 370 -10.21 8.66 -0.64
C PRO A 370 -11.21 9.75 -1.09
N GLY A 371 -10.84 11.04 -1.03
CA GLY A 371 -11.75 12.15 -1.31
C GLY A 371 -12.28 12.22 -2.74
N ASN A 372 -11.51 11.74 -3.72
CA ASN A 372 -11.88 11.76 -5.14
C ASN A 372 -12.01 10.34 -5.75
N ALA A 373 -11.98 9.31 -4.92
CA ALA A 373 -11.87 7.93 -5.37
C ALA A 373 -13.04 7.50 -6.27
N GLU A 374 -14.28 7.85 -5.91
CA GLU A 374 -15.47 7.47 -6.69
C GLU A 374 -15.51 8.14 -8.07
N ALA A 375 -15.20 9.45 -8.12
CA ALA A 375 -15.18 10.19 -9.38
C ALA A 375 -14.13 9.62 -10.34
N TYR A 376 -12.93 9.32 -9.81
CA TYR A 376 -11.84 8.77 -10.61
C TYR A 376 -12.11 7.31 -11.03
N ALA A 377 -12.67 6.48 -10.15
CA ALA A 377 -13.14 5.14 -10.50
C ALA A 377 -14.22 5.17 -11.61
N GLY A 378 -15.13 6.14 -11.54
CA GLY A 378 -16.13 6.39 -12.59
C GLY A 378 -15.51 6.71 -13.96
N ILE A 379 -14.43 7.50 -13.99
CA ILE A 379 -13.68 7.77 -15.23
C ILE A 379 -13.10 6.48 -15.81
N ILE A 380 -12.45 5.65 -14.99
CA ILE A 380 -11.87 4.38 -15.45
C ILE A 380 -12.97 3.47 -16.02
N ARG A 381 -14.09 3.28 -15.29
CA ARG A 381 -15.22 2.47 -15.75
C ARG A 381 -15.77 2.97 -17.09
N SER A 382 -15.95 4.27 -17.23
CA SER A 382 -16.44 4.88 -18.48
C SER A 382 -15.48 4.64 -19.65
N ARG A 383 -14.17 4.81 -19.44
CA ARG A 383 -13.16 4.57 -20.49
C ARG A 383 -13.08 3.10 -20.87
N LEU A 384 -13.16 2.19 -19.91
CA LEU A 384 -13.20 0.76 -20.14
C LEU A 384 -14.43 0.35 -20.95
N ALA A 385 -15.61 0.88 -20.62
CA ALA A 385 -16.83 0.62 -21.39
C ALA A 385 -16.72 1.12 -22.84
N SER A 386 -16.15 2.32 -23.05
CA SER A 386 -15.88 2.82 -24.41
C SER A 386 -14.89 1.93 -25.17
N TYR A 387 -13.83 1.46 -24.51
CA TYR A 387 -12.90 0.51 -25.10
C TYR A 387 -13.60 -0.79 -25.50
N GLN A 388 -14.45 -1.34 -24.63
CA GLN A 388 -15.20 -2.57 -24.92
C GLN A 388 -16.15 -2.39 -26.11
N ALA A 389 -16.82 -1.24 -26.21
CA ALA A 389 -17.73 -0.94 -27.31
C ALA A 389 -17.01 -0.74 -28.66
N ILE A 390 -15.84 -0.10 -28.65
CA ILE A 390 -15.12 0.31 -29.87
C ILE A 390 -14.12 -0.76 -30.35
N VAL A 391 -13.42 -1.39 -29.40
CA VAL A 391 -12.28 -2.27 -29.67
C VAL A 391 -12.65 -3.74 -29.48
N ALA A 392 -13.47 -4.07 -28.47
CA ALA A 392 -13.73 -5.45 -28.06
C ALA A 392 -14.96 -6.11 -28.72
N THR A 393 -15.28 -5.83 -29.99
CA THR A 393 -16.36 -6.56 -30.67
C THR A 393 -15.87 -7.93 -31.20
N PRO A 394 -16.34 -9.05 -30.63
CA PRO A 394 -16.78 -10.19 -31.42
C PRO A 394 -18.31 -10.32 -31.37
N ALA A 395 -18.91 -10.73 -32.48
CA ALA A 395 -20.36 -10.83 -32.65
C ALA A 395 -21.04 -11.70 -31.58
N ALA A 396 -21.97 -11.13 -30.79
CA ALA A 396 -23.09 -11.84 -30.15
C ALA A 396 -24.18 -10.85 -29.69
N ALA A 397 -25.44 -11.29 -29.79
CA ALA A 397 -26.67 -10.50 -29.73
C ALA A 397 -26.96 -9.83 -28.35
N PRO A 398 -27.76 -8.74 -28.32
CA PRO A 398 -28.12 -8.04 -27.09
C PRO A 398 -29.10 -8.86 -26.23
N PRO A 399 -28.99 -8.84 -24.88
CA PRO A 399 -30.01 -9.39 -24.00
C PRO A 399 -31.29 -8.51 -23.99
N PRO A 400 -32.46 -9.08 -23.69
CA PRO A 400 -33.73 -8.37 -23.77
C PRO A 400 -33.85 -7.33 -22.65
N ILE A 401 -34.47 -6.20 -23.01
CA ILE A 401 -34.90 -5.16 -22.08
C ILE A 401 -35.99 -5.75 -21.17
N ILE A 402 -35.76 -5.76 -19.86
CA ILE A 402 -36.83 -5.93 -18.87
C ILE A 402 -37.23 -4.52 -18.42
N GLU A 403 -38.46 -4.14 -18.77
CA GLU A 403 -39.12 -2.93 -18.29
C GLU A 403 -39.36 -2.97 -16.78
N ALA A 404 -39.37 -1.77 -16.20
CA ALA A 404 -39.63 -1.51 -14.79
C ALA A 404 -40.89 -2.22 -14.26
N ALA A 405 -40.76 -2.85 -13.09
CA ALA A 405 -41.89 -3.26 -12.27
C ALA A 405 -41.73 -2.66 -10.87
N ASP A 406 -42.65 -1.75 -10.59
CA ASP A 406 -42.89 -1.09 -9.32
C ASP A 406 -43.59 -2.07 -8.34
N SER A 407 -43.42 -1.81 -7.04
CA SER A 407 -44.21 -2.30 -5.89
C SER A 407 -44.20 -3.80 -5.54
N GLN A 408 -43.69 -4.11 -4.33
CA GLN A 408 -44.30 -5.05 -3.36
C GLN A 408 -43.51 -5.03 -2.04
N GLU A 409 -43.88 -4.14 -1.12
CA GLU A 409 -43.30 -4.00 0.22
C GLU A 409 -44.11 -4.70 1.34
N ASP A 410 -45.25 -5.35 1.03
CA ASP A 410 -46.19 -5.79 2.09
C ASP A 410 -46.25 -7.30 2.37
N GLU A 411 -45.54 -8.18 1.64
CA GLU A 411 -45.67 -9.65 1.84
C GLU A 411 -44.65 -10.30 2.80
N MET A 412 -43.64 -9.57 3.29
CA MET A 412 -42.56 -10.19 4.08
C MET A 412 -42.80 -10.20 5.61
N ALA A 413 -43.90 -9.59 6.08
CA ALA A 413 -44.19 -9.51 7.52
C ALA A 413 -44.83 -10.78 8.10
N GLU A 414 -45.38 -11.69 7.28
CA GLU A 414 -46.10 -12.88 7.76
C GLU A 414 -45.22 -14.15 7.86
N ALA A 415 -44.03 -14.16 7.26
CA ALA A 415 -43.17 -15.35 7.22
C ALA A 415 -42.34 -15.60 8.50
N VAL A 416 -42.31 -14.66 9.45
CA VAL A 416 -41.40 -14.71 10.61
C VAL A 416 -41.96 -15.50 11.81
N GLN A 417 -43.24 -15.87 11.81
CA GLN A 417 -43.85 -16.53 12.99
C GLN A 417 -43.75 -18.06 13.03
N ASN A 418 -43.25 -18.74 11.99
CA ASN A 418 -43.30 -20.21 11.89
C ASN A 418 -41.95 -20.91 11.63
N ILE A 419 -40.84 -20.43 12.22
CA ILE A 419 -39.58 -21.19 12.21
C ILE A 419 -39.47 -22.01 13.50
N VAL A 420 -39.88 -23.28 13.39
CA VAL A 420 -39.54 -24.33 14.36
C VAL A 420 -38.02 -24.56 14.30
N VAL A 421 -37.35 -24.43 15.45
CA VAL A 421 -35.91 -24.70 15.59
C VAL A 421 -35.65 -26.17 15.31
N ALA A 422 -35.17 -26.48 14.11
CA ALA A 422 -34.55 -27.77 13.81
C ALA A 422 -33.14 -27.80 14.41
N GLU A 423 -32.72 -28.96 14.93
CA GLU A 423 -31.39 -29.16 15.51
C GLU A 423 -30.27 -28.75 14.53
N PRO A 424 -29.13 -28.22 15.03
CA PRO A 424 -28.07 -27.67 14.19
C PRO A 424 -27.45 -28.79 13.37
N GLN A 425 -27.78 -28.84 12.08
CA GLN A 425 -27.04 -29.67 11.14
C GLN A 425 -25.68 -29.02 10.90
N ALA A 426 -24.61 -29.80 11.11
CA ALA A 426 -23.26 -29.38 10.75
C ALA A 426 -23.22 -28.99 9.26
N LEU A 427 -22.54 -27.88 8.95
CA LEU A 427 -22.33 -27.43 7.57
C LEU A 427 -21.76 -28.60 6.75
N PRO A 428 -22.39 -29.00 5.62
CA PRO A 428 -21.83 -30.03 4.76
C PRO A 428 -20.41 -29.68 4.27
N ALA A 429 -19.49 -30.65 4.31
CA ALA A 429 -18.13 -30.45 3.82
C ALA A 429 -18.12 -30.19 2.30
N PRO A 430 -17.19 -29.37 1.76
CA PRO A 430 -17.07 -29.15 0.33
C PRO A 430 -16.87 -30.48 -0.41
N ALA A 431 -17.56 -30.66 -1.53
CA ALA A 431 -17.52 -31.90 -2.29
C ALA A 431 -16.11 -32.14 -2.85
N PRO A 432 -15.57 -33.37 -2.70
CA PRO A 432 -14.23 -33.68 -3.19
C PRO A 432 -14.18 -33.62 -4.73
N PRO A 433 -13.06 -33.20 -5.34
CA PRO A 433 -12.95 -33.13 -6.79
C PRO A 433 -13.11 -34.52 -7.41
N VAL A 434 -13.55 -34.56 -8.66
CA VAL A 434 -13.73 -35.81 -9.42
C VAL A 434 -12.64 -35.89 -10.50
N GLY A 435 -11.95 -37.02 -10.57
CA GLY A 435 -10.89 -37.26 -11.56
C GLY A 435 -11.41 -37.64 -12.95
N PRO A 436 -10.52 -37.78 -13.94
CA PRO A 436 -10.89 -38.13 -15.31
C PRO A 436 -11.74 -39.41 -15.37
N GLY A 437 -12.90 -39.33 -16.04
CA GLY A 437 -13.86 -40.45 -16.15
C GLY A 437 -14.86 -40.56 -15.00
N GLY A 438 -15.01 -39.53 -14.16
CA GLY A 438 -16.05 -39.47 -13.13
C GLY A 438 -15.75 -40.26 -11.86
N LYS A 439 -14.50 -40.72 -11.69
CA LYS A 439 -14.07 -41.44 -10.48
C LYS A 439 -13.63 -40.44 -9.39
N PRO A 440 -13.95 -40.68 -8.10
CA PRO A 440 -13.53 -39.80 -7.01
C PRO A 440 -12.02 -39.58 -7.01
N LEU A 441 -11.55 -38.32 -6.82
CA LEU A 441 -10.12 -38.00 -6.86
C LEU A 441 -9.30 -38.81 -5.82
N ALA A 442 -9.92 -39.16 -4.69
CA ALA A 442 -9.33 -40.03 -3.68
C ALA A 442 -8.93 -41.43 -4.20
N GLU A 443 -9.59 -41.93 -5.24
CA GLU A 443 -9.29 -43.23 -5.87
C GLU A 443 -8.31 -43.10 -7.03
N VAL A 444 -8.32 -41.97 -7.74
CA VAL A 444 -7.51 -41.73 -8.94
C VAL A 444 -6.11 -41.24 -8.58
N ASP A 445 -6.01 -40.35 -7.59
CA ASP A 445 -4.75 -39.78 -7.12
C ASP A 445 -4.83 -39.43 -5.61
N PRO A 446 -4.48 -40.37 -4.73
CA PRO A 446 -4.58 -40.20 -3.28
C PRO A 446 -3.68 -39.09 -2.73
N GLU A 447 -2.51 -38.85 -3.33
CA GLU A 447 -1.59 -37.79 -2.90
C GLU A 447 -2.14 -36.41 -3.25
N LEU A 448 -2.71 -36.25 -4.45
CA LEU A 448 -3.34 -35.01 -4.86
C LEU A 448 -4.61 -34.72 -4.05
N TYR A 449 -5.38 -35.76 -3.71
CA TYR A 449 -6.51 -35.63 -2.80
C TYR A 449 -6.09 -35.19 -1.39
N ASP A 450 -5.01 -35.76 -0.86
CA ASP A 450 -4.43 -35.37 0.44
C ASP A 450 -3.95 -33.90 0.44
N ALA A 451 -3.32 -33.48 -0.66
CA ALA A 451 -2.87 -32.11 -0.87
C ALA A 451 -4.05 -31.13 -0.95
N TRP A 452 -5.11 -31.48 -1.70
CA TRP A 452 -6.35 -30.71 -1.78
C TRP A 452 -7.01 -30.58 -0.40
N ARG A 453 -7.15 -31.69 0.33
CA ARG A 453 -7.73 -31.70 1.67
C ARG A 453 -6.95 -30.80 2.65
N LYS A 454 -5.62 -30.92 2.67
CA LYS A 454 -4.74 -30.04 3.47
C LYS A 454 -4.84 -28.57 3.06
N HIS A 455 -5.02 -28.30 1.77
CA HIS A 455 -5.20 -26.93 1.26
C HIS A 455 -6.52 -26.33 1.75
N VAL A 456 -7.62 -27.09 1.67
CA VAL A 456 -8.94 -26.68 2.15
C VAL A 456 -8.93 -26.47 3.68
N GLU A 457 -8.36 -27.40 4.45
CA GLU A 457 -8.20 -27.27 5.91
C GLU A 457 -7.42 -26.00 6.29
N ARG A 458 -6.27 -25.74 5.63
CA ARG A 458 -5.49 -24.51 5.86
C ARG A 458 -6.22 -23.25 5.41
N GLY A 459 -7.05 -23.34 4.36
CA GLY A 459 -7.89 -22.23 3.91
C GLY A 459 -8.86 -21.79 5.01
N PHE A 460 -9.55 -22.74 5.63
CA PHE A 460 -10.45 -22.47 6.76
C PHE A 460 -9.70 -21.95 8.00
N GLU A 461 -8.53 -22.51 8.34
CA GLU A 461 -7.70 -22.00 9.45
C GLU A 461 -7.23 -20.56 9.21
N ASN A 462 -6.79 -20.26 7.99
CA ASN A 462 -6.36 -18.91 7.62
C ASN A 462 -7.53 -17.92 7.60
N ASN A 463 -8.71 -18.34 7.17
CA ASN A 463 -9.91 -17.52 7.20
C ASN A 463 -10.33 -17.20 8.65
N ASN A 464 -10.32 -18.19 9.55
CA ASN A 464 -10.57 -17.96 10.97
C ASN A 464 -9.56 -16.99 11.58
N ARG A 465 -8.27 -17.10 11.25
CA ARG A 465 -7.24 -16.15 11.70
C ARG A 465 -7.46 -14.74 11.15
N MET A 466 -7.91 -14.61 9.90
CA MET A 466 -8.20 -13.30 9.30
C MET A 466 -9.42 -12.66 9.97
N PHE A 467 -10.45 -13.45 10.25
CA PHE A 467 -11.62 -13.04 11.03
C PHE A 467 -11.22 -12.59 12.43
N ASP A 468 -10.43 -13.38 13.16
CA ASP A 468 -9.96 -13.03 14.51
C ASP A 468 -9.12 -11.75 14.50
N ARG A 469 -8.26 -11.55 13.49
CA ARG A 469 -7.48 -10.31 13.35
C ARG A 469 -8.34 -9.10 13.07
N THR A 470 -9.34 -9.25 12.20
CA THR A 470 -10.27 -8.19 11.83
C THR A 470 -11.13 -7.82 13.02
N LEU A 471 -11.73 -8.82 13.68
CA LEU A 471 -12.50 -8.65 14.90
C LEU A 471 -11.65 -7.96 15.98
N ASN A 472 -10.42 -8.41 16.23
CA ASN A 472 -9.55 -7.78 17.22
C ASN A 472 -9.15 -6.35 16.84
N ALA A 473 -8.91 -6.06 15.55
CA ALA A 473 -8.59 -4.72 15.09
C ALA A 473 -9.75 -3.72 15.32
N TYR A 474 -11.00 -4.17 15.28
CA TYR A 474 -12.17 -3.36 15.63
C TYR A 474 -12.47 -3.34 17.13
N MET A 475 -12.30 -4.48 17.82
CA MET A 475 -12.60 -4.60 19.26
C MET A 475 -11.55 -3.91 20.13
N TYR A 476 -10.30 -3.79 19.69
CA TYR A 476 -9.24 -3.16 20.48
C TYR A 476 -9.46 -1.64 20.71
N PRO A 477 -9.69 -0.81 19.67
CA PRO A 477 -10.07 0.60 19.86
C PRO A 477 -11.35 0.76 20.69
N TYR A 478 -12.29 -0.16 20.54
CA TYR A 478 -13.53 -0.19 21.30
C TYR A 478 -13.30 -0.42 22.79
N TRP A 479 -12.56 -1.46 23.18
CA TRP A 479 -12.25 -1.74 24.59
C TRP A 479 -11.39 -0.64 25.20
N LEU A 480 -10.51 -0.03 24.42
CA LEU A 480 -9.74 1.14 24.83
C LEU A 480 -10.65 2.34 25.12
N THR A 481 -11.67 2.57 24.28
CA THR A 481 -12.66 3.63 24.48
C THR A 481 -13.51 3.36 25.72
N VAL A 482 -13.97 2.13 25.93
CA VAL A 482 -14.70 1.71 27.14
C VAL A 482 -13.83 1.90 28.38
N GLY A 483 -12.56 1.48 28.34
CA GLY A 483 -11.59 1.67 29.42
C GLY A 483 -11.37 3.14 29.75
N MET A 484 -11.25 4.00 28.73
CA MET A 484 -11.12 5.45 28.91
C MET A 484 -12.38 6.04 29.57
N TYR A 485 -13.58 5.62 29.17
CA TYR A 485 -14.82 6.07 29.80
C TYR A 485 -14.92 5.63 31.26
N VAL A 486 -14.55 4.39 31.59
CA VAL A 486 -14.50 3.90 32.99
C VAL A 486 -13.49 4.69 33.81
N LEU A 487 -12.31 4.99 33.24
CA LEU A 487 -11.30 5.81 33.93
C LEU A 487 -11.82 7.23 34.20
N LEU A 488 -12.39 7.89 33.19
CA LEU A 488 -13.00 9.21 33.33
C LEU A 488 -14.14 9.21 34.36
N PHE A 489 -14.93 8.12 34.40
CA PHE A 489 -15.98 7.92 35.40
C PHE A 489 -15.42 7.89 36.83
N LEU A 490 -14.38 7.10 37.07
CA LEU A 490 -13.72 7.00 38.37
C LEU A 490 -13.07 8.33 38.81
N VAL A 491 -12.44 9.06 37.88
CA VAL A 491 -11.88 10.39 38.14
C VAL A 491 -12.98 11.39 38.50
N GLY A 492 -14.10 11.39 37.77
CA GLY A 492 -15.25 12.26 38.04
C GLY A 492 -15.85 12.04 39.43
N ILE A 493 -16.06 10.77 39.82
CA ILE A 493 -16.54 10.41 41.16
C ILE A 493 -15.55 10.84 42.24
N SER A 494 -14.25 10.60 42.02
CA SER A 494 -13.21 10.94 42.99
C SER A 494 -13.15 12.46 43.22
N ALA A 495 -13.20 13.25 42.15
CA ALA A 495 -13.24 14.70 42.21
C ALA A 495 -14.50 15.20 42.94
N PHE A 496 -15.65 14.56 42.71
CA PHE A 496 -16.89 14.87 43.41
C PHE A 496 -16.79 14.61 44.92
N ILE A 497 -16.26 13.45 45.33
CA ILE A 497 -16.10 13.10 46.75
C ILE A 497 -15.17 14.10 47.45
N VAL A 498 -14.07 14.50 46.80
CA VAL A 498 -13.13 15.50 47.32
C VAL A 498 -13.81 16.86 47.45
N ALA A 499 -14.54 17.31 46.43
CA ALA A 499 -15.28 18.58 46.45
C ALA A 499 -16.35 18.59 47.56
N ALA A 500 -17.05 17.47 47.76
CA ALA A 500 -18.06 17.34 48.80
C ALA A 500 -17.45 17.44 50.20
N ARG A 501 -16.32 16.78 50.43
CA ARG A 501 -15.58 16.85 51.69
C ARG A 501 -15.10 18.28 51.98
N LEU A 502 -14.44 18.93 51.02
CA LEU A 502 -13.93 20.30 51.16
C LEU A 502 -15.04 21.31 51.46
N SER A 503 -16.21 21.13 50.85
CA SER A 503 -17.35 22.02 51.07
C SER A 503 -17.98 21.84 52.46
N PHE A 504 -18.00 20.60 52.98
CA PHE A 504 -18.46 20.31 54.34
C PHE A 504 -17.52 20.92 55.39
N GLU A 505 -16.20 20.79 55.18
CA GLU A 505 -15.17 21.42 56.02
C GLU A 505 -15.24 22.96 56.00
N ALA A 506 -15.72 23.56 54.90
CA ALA A 506 -15.87 25.00 54.73
C ALA A 506 -17.23 25.58 55.19
N GLY A 507 -18.16 24.75 55.69
CA GLY A 507 -19.50 25.18 56.11
C GLY A 507 -20.40 25.69 54.97
N LYS A 508 -20.14 25.25 53.73
CA LYS A 508 -20.84 25.68 52.50
C LYS A 508 -21.73 24.58 51.91
N GLU A 509 -22.38 23.81 52.78
CA GLU A 509 -23.09 22.57 52.47
C GLU A 509 -24.14 22.70 51.34
N VAL A 510 -24.82 23.84 51.25
CA VAL A 510 -25.83 24.14 50.21
C VAL A 510 -25.26 24.09 48.80
N TYR A 511 -24.01 24.51 48.60
CA TYR A 511 -23.38 24.52 47.28
C TYR A 511 -23.03 23.10 46.81
N THR A 512 -22.67 22.20 47.72
CA THR A 512 -22.43 20.79 47.42
C THR A 512 -23.70 20.11 46.93
N LEU A 513 -24.84 20.40 47.56
CA LEU A 513 -26.12 19.78 47.23
C LEU A 513 -26.60 20.22 45.83
N ILE A 514 -26.49 21.52 45.53
CA ILE A 514 -26.97 22.11 44.28
C ILE A 514 -26.05 21.78 43.11
N PHE A 515 -24.76 22.12 43.22
CA PHE A 515 -23.81 21.87 42.12
C PHE A 515 -23.43 20.40 41.99
N GLY A 516 -23.43 19.67 43.10
CA GLY A 516 -23.21 18.24 43.10
C GLY A 516 -24.36 17.45 42.49
N GLY A 517 -25.62 17.77 42.83
CA GLY A 517 -26.79 17.08 42.27
C GLY A 517 -26.95 17.31 40.76
N VAL A 518 -26.77 18.55 40.30
CA VAL A 518 -26.82 18.90 38.87
C VAL A 518 -25.66 18.29 38.10
N GLY A 519 -24.45 18.34 38.67
CA GLY A 519 -23.25 17.75 38.09
C GLY A 519 -23.36 16.24 37.92
N VAL A 520 -23.81 15.52 38.96
CA VAL A 520 -24.02 14.06 38.93
C VAL A 520 -25.12 13.69 37.93
N THR A 521 -26.22 14.45 37.85
CA THR A 521 -27.31 14.17 36.90
C THR A 521 -26.87 14.38 35.46
N ALA A 522 -26.18 15.49 35.16
CA ALA A 522 -25.63 15.75 33.82
C ALA A 522 -24.55 14.72 33.44
N PHE A 523 -23.70 14.35 34.40
CA PHE A 523 -22.66 13.36 34.22
C PHE A 523 -23.23 11.96 33.97
N LEU A 524 -24.15 11.48 34.81
CA LEU A 524 -24.83 10.19 34.63
C LEU A 524 -25.63 10.16 33.33
N THR A 525 -26.31 11.24 32.97
CA THR A 525 -27.05 11.32 31.70
C THR A 525 -26.10 11.25 30.51
N PHE A 526 -25.00 12.01 30.51
CA PHE A 526 -24.04 12.03 29.42
C PHE A 526 -23.26 10.71 29.28
N PHE A 527 -22.88 10.08 30.41
CA PHE A 527 -22.06 8.86 30.43
C PHE A 527 -22.86 7.56 30.36
N LEU A 528 -24.13 7.51 30.79
CA LEU A 528 -24.95 6.29 30.65
C LEU A 528 -25.62 6.22 29.27
N THR A 529 -26.04 7.34 28.68
CA THR A 529 -26.85 7.29 27.44
C THR A 529 -26.02 7.14 26.16
N ARG A 530 -24.84 7.78 26.08
CA ARG A 530 -24.05 7.81 24.84
C ARG A 530 -23.24 6.54 24.55
N PRO A 531 -22.57 5.90 25.53
CA PRO A 531 -21.79 4.70 25.25
C PRO A 531 -22.68 3.50 24.93
N LEU A 532 -23.85 3.37 25.57
CA LEU A 532 -24.76 2.23 25.41
C LEU A 532 -25.38 2.16 24.00
N GLN A 533 -25.78 3.30 23.44
CA GLN A 533 -26.38 3.36 22.10
C GLN A 533 -25.34 3.10 20.99
N ALA A 534 -24.15 3.68 21.11
CA ALA A 534 -23.03 3.38 20.21
C ALA A 534 -22.54 1.93 20.36
N LEU A 535 -22.64 1.35 21.57
CA LEU A 535 -22.34 -0.06 21.80
C LEU A 535 -23.29 -0.97 21.01
N GLU A 536 -24.58 -0.74 21.16
CA GLU A 536 -25.63 -1.59 20.64
C GLU A 536 -25.66 -1.55 19.11
N GLU A 537 -25.54 -0.35 18.53
CA GLU A 537 -25.52 -0.14 17.08
C GLU A 537 -24.26 -0.74 16.41
N ASN A 538 -23.09 -0.62 17.06
CA ASN A 538 -21.85 -1.23 16.55
C ASN A 538 -21.86 -2.75 16.70
N LEU A 539 -22.39 -3.30 17.80
CA LEU A 539 -22.54 -4.74 17.99
C LEU A 539 -23.52 -5.34 16.97
N GLN A 540 -24.64 -4.66 16.71
CA GLN A 540 -25.59 -5.06 15.66
C GLN A 540 -24.94 -5.00 14.28
N PHE A 541 -24.22 -3.93 13.95
CA PHE A 541 -23.51 -3.80 12.67
C PHE A 541 -22.49 -4.92 12.46
N ILE A 542 -21.65 -5.20 13.45
CA ILE A 542 -20.63 -6.26 13.38
C ILE A 542 -21.28 -7.65 13.24
N THR A 543 -22.39 -7.89 13.95
CA THR A 543 -23.12 -9.17 13.89
C THR A 543 -23.71 -9.41 12.49
N TRP A 544 -24.36 -8.39 11.91
CA TRP A 544 -24.92 -8.47 10.56
C TRP A 544 -23.84 -8.55 9.48
N LEU A 545 -22.74 -7.82 9.63
CA LEU A 545 -21.60 -7.92 8.74
C LEU A 545 -21.01 -9.34 8.76
N GLY A 546 -20.85 -9.92 9.95
CA GLY A 546 -20.42 -11.32 10.11
C GLY A 546 -21.39 -12.32 9.45
N MET A 547 -22.70 -12.10 9.57
CA MET A 547 -23.70 -12.94 8.90
C MET A 547 -23.61 -12.85 7.37
N ILE A 548 -23.43 -11.65 6.81
CA ILE A 548 -23.29 -11.44 5.36
C ILE A 548 -22.02 -12.11 4.83
N TYR A 549 -20.88 -11.93 5.50
CA TYR A 549 -19.62 -12.58 5.14
C TYR A 549 -19.71 -14.10 5.23
N ASN A 550 -20.25 -14.65 6.31
CA ASN A 550 -20.40 -16.10 6.46
C ASN A 550 -21.35 -16.67 5.40
N THR A 551 -22.43 -15.96 5.06
CA THR A 551 -23.36 -16.39 4.01
C THR A 551 -22.67 -16.39 2.63
N TYR A 552 -21.87 -15.37 2.32
CA TYR A 552 -21.09 -15.29 1.08
C TYR A 552 -20.15 -16.48 0.92
N TRP A 553 -19.32 -16.73 1.94
CA TRP A 553 -18.36 -17.84 1.91
C TRP A 553 -19.03 -19.21 1.92
N THR A 554 -20.17 -19.33 2.62
CA THR A 554 -20.98 -20.55 2.60
C THR A 554 -21.47 -20.83 1.17
N ARG A 555 -21.98 -19.83 0.46
CA ARG A 555 -22.39 -20.00 -0.94
C ARG A 555 -21.21 -20.41 -1.82
N LEU A 556 -20.05 -19.74 -1.69
CA LEU A 556 -18.83 -20.13 -2.42
C LEU A 556 -18.42 -21.59 -2.16
N ALA A 557 -18.52 -22.05 -0.91
CA ALA A 557 -18.11 -23.40 -0.54
C ALA A 557 -19.02 -24.51 -1.13
N TYR A 558 -20.26 -24.17 -1.52
CA TYR A 558 -21.21 -25.12 -2.12
C TYR A 558 -21.38 -24.96 -3.63
N MET A 559 -20.74 -23.97 -4.26
CA MET A 559 -20.68 -23.86 -5.72
C MET A 559 -19.88 -25.03 -6.29
N THR A 560 -20.58 -25.99 -6.89
CA THR A 560 -20.00 -27.24 -7.39
C THR A 560 -20.30 -27.50 -8.87
N ASP A 561 -21.26 -26.77 -9.44
CA ASP A 561 -21.64 -26.89 -10.85
C ASP A 561 -20.80 -25.96 -11.73
N GLN A 562 -19.99 -26.54 -12.62
CA GLN A 562 -19.08 -25.78 -13.49
C GLN A 562 -19.78 -24.93 -14.55
N GLU A 563 -21.02 -25.25 -14.91
CA GLU A 563 -21.76 -24.47 -15.93
C GLU A 563 -22.38 -23.21 -15.32
N THR A 564 -22.74 -23.23 -14.04
CA THR A 564 -23.40 -22.11 -13.35
C THR A 564 -22.49 -21.36 -12.40
N VAL A 565 -21.30 -21.89 -12.06
CA VAL A 565 -20.39 -21.31 -11.05
C VAL A 565 -20.08 -19.83 -11.26
N GLN A 566 -19.94 -19.38 -12.50
CA GLN A 566 -19.64 -17.97 -12.79
C GLN A 566 -20.83 -17.07 -12.46
N THR A 567 -22.03 -17.47 -12.86
CA THR A 567 -23.27 -16.74 -12.58
C THR A 567 -23.61 -16.79 -11.10
N GLU A 568 -23.48 -17.95 -10.45
CA GLU A 568 -23.72 -18.10 -9.01
C GLU A 568 -22.72 -17.29 -8.16
N LEU A 569 -21.46 -17.23 -8.60
CA LEU A 569 -20.43 -16.40 -7.98
C LEU A 569 -20.75 -14.91 -8.13
N GLU A 570 -21.17 -14.49 -9.32
CA GLU A 570 -21.58 -13.12 -9.60
C GLU A 570 -22.81 -12.72 -8.76
N ASP A 571 -23.83 -13.59 -8.70
CA ASP A 571 -25.03 -13.39 -7.89
C ASP A 571 -24.72 -13.31 -6.39
N ALA A 572 -23.91 -14.24 -5.87
CA ALA A 572 -23.50 -14.24 -4.47
C ALA A 572 -22.69 -12.98 -4.11
N THR A 573 -21.83 -12.53 -5.02
CA THR A 573 -21.01 -11.33 -4.84
C THR A 573 -21.87 -10.07 -4.88
N ASN A 574 -22.77 -9.95 -5.86
CA ASN A 574 -23.67 -8.81 -6.00
C ASN A 574 -24.65 -8.69 -4.83
N GLU A 575 -25.22 -9.81 -4.37
CA GLU A 575 -26.10 -9.82 -3.21
C GLU A 575 -25.36 -9.43 -1.93
N SER A 576 -24.13 -9.89 -1.75
CA SER A 576 -23.32 -9.55 -0.57
C SER A 576 -22.92 -8.08 -0.57
N ILE A 577 -22.51 -7.54 -1.73
CA ILE A 577 -22.24 -6.11 -1.91
C ILE A 577 -23.48 -5.28 -1.60
N LYS A 578 -24.65 -5.69 -2.10
CA LYS A 578 -25.92 -5.00 -1.82
C LYS A 578 -26.22 -4.99 -0.32
N LYS A 579 -26.17 -6.15 0.35
CA LYS A 579 -26.42 -6.24 1.80
C LYS A 579 -25.40 -5.45 2.63
N ILE A 580 -24.15 -5.38 2.21
CA ILE A 580 -23.12 -4.57 2.87
C ILE A 580 -23.43 -3.07 2.71
N LYS A 581 -23.83 -2.64 1.51
CA LYS A 581 -24.25 -1.24 1.26
C LYS A 581 -25.48 -0.88 2.08
N ASP A 582 -26.52 -1.71 2.06
CA ASP A 582 -27.75 -1.49 2.84
C ASP A 582 -27.43 -1.39 4.35
N LEU A 583 -26.50 -2.23 4.85
CA LEU A 583 -26.04 -2.19 6.24
C LEU A 583 -25.24 -0.92 6.57
N LEU A 584 -24.36 -0.47 5.66
CA LEU A 584 -23.60 0.78 5.78
C LEU A 584 -24.50 2.00 5.78
N ASP A 585 -25.49 2.04 4.89
CA ASP A 585 -26.45 3.13 4.79
C ASP A 585 -27.33 3.20 6.04
N THR A 586 -27.83 2.05 6.51
CA THR A 586 -28.58 1.96 7.78
C THR A 586 -27.75 2.42 8.97
N HIS A 587 -26.46 2.07 9.02
CA HIS A 587 -25.55 2.50 10.07
C HIS A 587 -25.25 4.01 10.00
N SER A 588 -25.04 4.51 8.79
CA SER A 588 -24.79 5.93 8.50
C SER A 588 -25.99 6.80 8.90
N GLU A 589 -27.21 6.38 8.55
CA GLU A 589 -28.45 7.08 8.90
C GLU A 589 -28.69 7.12 10.42
N ARG A 590 -28.49 5.98 11.11
CA ARG A 590 -28.57 5.90 12.58
C ARG A 590 -27.50 6.76 13.26
N SER A 591 -26.28 6.76 12.73
CA SER A 591 -25.17 7.60 13.20
C SER A 591 -25.39 9.09 12.89
N GLY A 592 -26.07 9.42 11.80
CA GLY A 592 -26.36 10.80 11.37
C GLY A 592 -27.45 11.48 12.20
N ASN A 593 -28.41 10.71 12.71
CA ASN A 593 -29.48 11.21 13.60
C ASN A 593 -29.01 11.50 15.05
N ARG A 594 -27.70 11.54 15.31
CA ARG A 594 -27.10 11.91 16.61
C ARG A 594 -27.48 13.35 17.00
N PRO A 595 -28.19 13.58 18.12
CA PRO A 595 -28.39 14.93 18.63
C PRO A 595 -27.06 15.48 19.19
N GLY A 596 -26.54 16.56 18.59
CA GLY A 596 -25.51 17.40 19.19
C GLY A 596 -24.07 17.28 18.63
N LEU A 597 -23.91 17.08 17.32
CA LEU A 597 -22.67 17.45 16.60
C LEU A 597 -23.00 18.58 15.61
N ARG A 598 -23.24 19.77 16.14
CA ARG A 598 -23.10 21.05 15.44
C ARG A 598 -22.29 21.98 16.31
#